data_AF-A0AAV6YPJ2-F1
#
_entry.id   AF-A0AAV6YPJ2-F1
#
_cell.length_a   1.000
_cell.length_b   1.000
_cell.length_c   1.000
_cell.angle_alpha   90.00
_cell.angle_beta   90.00
_cell.angle_gamma   90.00
#
_symmetry.space_group_name_H-M   'P 1'
#
loop_
_entity.id
_entity.type
_entity.pdbx_description
1 polymer ?
#
loop_
_entity_poly.entity_id
_entity_poly.type
_entity_poly.pdbx_seq_one_letter_code
_entity_poly.pdbx_strand_id
1 'polypeptide(L)'
;VGKTTLTESLRSHLKAELLRSPPGSINQWRSIFDSESSLIKRAYYAVGNYIGAAEIAKASKTSPVIMDRFWHSTAAYAIATEIGGGIHNLPDPHHDVYHWPDDLLKPDLVILLTVSDEERIRRIRTRGLQETKEEKELEANNMFRQR
;
A
#
# COMPACT_ATOMS: atom_id res chain seq x y z
N VAL A 1 -9.09 -6.20 -2.33
CA VAL A 1 -9.21 -6.46 -0.86
C VAL A 1 -10.34 -5.60 -0.28
N GLY A 2 -11.11 -6.09 0.70
CA GLY A 2 -12.20 -5.36 1.39
C GLY A 2 -11.76 -4.18 2.28
N LYS A 3 -10.63 -3.55 1.97
CA LYS A 3 -10.03 -2.44 2.74
C LYS A 3 -11.02 -1.30 2.91
N THR A 4 -11.68 -0.87 1.84
CA THR A 4 -12.64 0.25 1.88
C THR A 4 -13.76 0.02 2.88
N THR A 5 -14.33 -1.18 2.94
CA THR A 5 -15.40 -1.50 3.90
C THR A 5 -14.91 -1.42 5.34
N LEU A 6 -13.71 -1.95 5.63
CA LEU A 6 -13.15 -1.88 6.96
C LEU A 6 -12.73 -0.46 7.34
N THR A 7 -12.03 0.25 6.46
CA THR A 7 -11.56 1.62 6.73
C THR A 7 -12.72 2.57 6.97
N GLU A 8 -13.83 2.43 6.23
CA GLU A 8 -15.03 3.22 6.44
C GLU A 8 -15.72 2.88 7.77
N SER A 9 -15.80 1.60 8.13
CA SER A 9 -16.33 1.18 9.43
C SER A 9 -15.49 1.73 10.58
N LEU A 10 -14.16 1.56 10.52
CA LEU A 10 -13.23 2.08 11.53
C LEU A 10 -13.30 3.60 11.63
N ARG A 11 -13.36 4.29 10.48
CA ARG A 11 -13.50 5.75 10.41
C ARG A 11 -14.72 6.22 11.19
N SER A 12 -15.87 5.58 10.98
CA SER A 12 -17.12 5.90 11.66
C SER A 12 -17.02 5.67 13.17
N HIS A 13 -16.52 4.51 13.61
CA HIS A 13 -16.47 4.15 15.03
C HIS A 13 -15.46 4.99 15.82
N LEU A 14 -14.31 5.31 15.22
CA LEU A 14 -13.25 6.07 15.87
C LEU A 14 -13.39 7.58 15.70
N LYS A 15 -14.37 8.04 14.89
CA LYS A 15 -14.45 9.43 14.40
C LYS A 15 -13.11 9.91 13.84
N ALA A 16 -12.43 8.99 13.15
CA ALA A 16 -11.09 9.20 12.63
C ALA A 16 -11.13 9.92 11.28
N GLU A 17 -10.01 10.57 10.92
CA GLU A 17 -9.77 11.03 9.57
C GLU A 17 -9.21 9.88 8.73
N LEU A 18 -9.72 9.69 7.51
CA LEU A 18 -9.23 8.67 6.57
C LEU A 18 -8.41 9.35 5.48
N LEU A 19 -7.10 9.12 5.50
CA LEU A 19 -6.16 9.53 4.47
C LEU A 19 -5.85 8.35 3.53
N ARG A 20 -5.45 8.65 2.30
CA ARG A 20 -5.19 7.65 1.24
C ARG A 20 -3.85 7.93 0.58
N SER A 21 -3.21 6.87 0.10
CA SER A 21 -2.03 6.95 -0.75
C SER A 21 -2.37 6.70 -2.24
N PRO A 22 -1.87 7.52 -3.17
CA PRO A 22 -1.05 8.71 -2.94
C PRO A 22 -1.89 9.90 -2.41
N PRO A 23 -1.29 10.85 -1.67
CA PRO A 23 -1.99 12.03 -1.17
C PRO A 23 -2.69 12.84 -2.26
N GLY A 24 -3.79 13.52 -1.90
CA GLY A 24 -4.62 14.27 -2.86
C GLY A 24 -3.84 15.32 -3.64
N SER A 25 -2.83 15.94 -3.02
CA SER A 25 -1.93 16.93 -3.61
C SER A 25 -1.11 16.41 -4.80
N ILE A 26 -0.87 15.10 -4.90
CA ILE A 26 -0.05 14.47 -5.96
C ILE A 26 -0.79 13.39 -6.75
N ASN A 27 -2.01 13.04 -6.36
CA ASN A 27 -2.78 11.94 -6.95
C ASN A 27 -3.11 12.16 -8.44
N GLN A 28 -3.18 13.41 -8.89
CA GLN A 28 -3.40 13.76 -10.30
C GLN A 28 -2.31 13.21 -11.24
N TRP A 29 -1.10 12.95 -10.74
CA TRP A 29 0.01 12.40 -11.52
C TRP A 29 0.13 10.88 -11.44
N ARG A 30 -0.76 10.22 -10.69
CA ARG A 30 -0.71 8.78 -10.45
C ARG A 30 -0.65 7.98 -11.76
N SER A 31 -1.49 8.31 -12.74
CA SER A 31 -1.53 7.61 -14.02
C SER A 31 -0.21 7.71 -14.80
N ILE A 32 0.47 8.84 -14.70
CA ILE A 32 1.78 9.08 -15.32
C ILE A 32 2.81 8.17 -14.67
N PHE A 33 2.97 8.24 -13.35
CA PHE A 33 3.99 7.46 -12.64
C PHE A 33 3.70 5.96 -12.59
N ASP A 34 2.43 5.55 -12.62
CA ASP A 34 2.04 4.14 -12.76
C ASP A 34 2.41 3.56 -14.14
N SER A 35 2.70 4.42 -15.13
CA SER A 35 3.16 4.03 -16.47
C SER A 35 4.68 3.93 -16.62
N GLU A 36 5.43 4.44 -15.64
CA GLU A 36 6.89 4.50 -15.64
C GLU A 36 7.55 3.18 -15.20
N SER A 37 8.89 3.13 -15.32
CA SER A 37 9.71 2.04 -14.79
C SER A 37 9.50 1.82 -13.28
N SER A 38 9.72 0.60 -12.79
CA SER A 38 9.53 0.26 -11.38
C SER A 38 10.29 1.19 -10.43
N LEU A 39 11.50 1.63 -10.81
CA LEU A 39 12.29 2.58 -10.02
C LEU A 39 11.57 3.92 -9.85
N ILE A 40 11.10 4.50 -10.95
CA ILE A 40 10.41 5.80 -10.95
C ILE A 40 9.06 5.71 -10.24
N LYS A 41 8.30 4.62 -10.47
CA LYS A 41 7.05 4.34 -9.76
C LYS A 41 7.28 4.26 -8.24
N ARG A 42 8.32 3.53 -7.79
CA ARG A 42 8.68 3.44 -6.37
C ARG A 42 9.04 4.80 -5.77
N ALA A 43 9.81 5.61 -6.50
CA ALA A 43 10.16 6.97 -6.05
C ALA A 43 8.92 7.85 -5.85
N TYR A 44 7.94 7.78 -6.77
CA TYR A 44 6.67 8.50 -6.64
C TYR A 44 5.92 8.12 -5.36
N TYR A 45 5.74 6.82 -5.10
CA TYR A 45 5.05 6.37 -3.89
C TYR A 45 5.86 6.61 -2.60
N ALA A 46 7.19 6.59 -2.66
CA ALA A 46 8.05 6.97 -1.54
C ALA A 46 7.84 8.43 -1.16
N VAL A 47 7.90 9.36 -2.12
CA VAL A 47 7.59 10.79 -1.89
C VAL A 47 6.16 10.96 -1.37
N GLY A 48 5.21 10.21 -1.93
CA GLY A 48 3.83 10.19 -1.45
C GLY A 48 3.69 9.81 0.03
N ASN A 49 4.52 8.89 0.53
CA ASN A 49 4.53 8.55 1.96
C ASN A 49 5.02 9.72 2.83
N TYR A 50 6.03 10.48 2.41
CA TYR A 50 6.50 11.64 3.18
C TYR A 50 5.48 12.80 3.18
N ILE A 51 4.83 13.04 2.04
CA ILE A 51 3.73 14.02 1.97
C ILE A 51 2.57 13.56 2.86
N GLY A 52 2.20 12.28 2.77
CA GLY A 52 1.17 11.68 3.63
C GLY A 52 1.53 11.76 5.11
N ALA A 53 2.81 11.59 5.48
CA ALA A 53 3.28 11.74 6.85
C ALA A 53 3.06 13.16 7.39
N ALA A 54 3.29 14.19 6.57
CA ALA A 54 3.00 15.57 6.94
C ALA A 54 1.48 15.81 7.12
N GLU A 55 0.64 15.21 6.27
CA GLU A 55 -0.82 15.26 6.41
C GLU A 55 -1.29 14.55 7.71
N ILE A 56 -0.74 13.36 7.99
CA ILE A 56 -0.98 12.62 9.24
C ILE A 56 -0.57 13.47 10.46
N ALA A 57 0.62 14.06 10.45
CA ALA A 57 1.12 14.88 11.55
C ALA A 57 0.24 16.13 11.82
N LYS A 58 -0.45 16.64 10.80
CA LYS A 58 -1.41 17.73 10.95
C LYS A 58 -2.75 17.24 11.49
N ALA A 59 -3.32 16.19 10.90
CA ALA A 59 -4.64 15.65 11.24
C ALA A 59 -4.66 14.98 12.64
N SER A 60 -3.57 14.33 13.02
CA SER A 60 -3.41 13.66 14.32
C SER A 60 -3.47 14.60 15.53
N LYS A 61 -3.36 15.91 15.31
CA LYS A 61 -3.53 16.92 16.38
C LYS A 61 -4.98 17.04 16.85
N THR A 62 -5.95 16.63 16.04
CA THR A 62 -7.38 16.84 16.30
C THR A 62 -8.17 15.54 16.35
N SER A 63 -7.76 14.50 15.64
CA SER A 63 -8.47 13.22 15.59
C SER A 63 -7.52 12.06 15.30
N PRO A 64 -7.90 10.81 15.63
CA PRO A 64 -7.19 9.63 15.16
C PRO A 64 -7.13 9.61 13.62
N VAL A 65 -6.04 9.10 13.05
CA VAL A 65 -5.86 9.05 11.60
C VAL A 65 -5.74 7.59 11.15
N ILE A 66 -6.53 7.23 10.14
CA ILE A 66 -6.43 5.96 9.42
C ILE A 66 -5.78 6.25 8.07
N MET A 67 -4.69 5.56 7.76
CA MET A 67 -4.02 5.67 6.46
C MET A 67 -4.25 4.39 5.65
N ASP A 68 -4.97 4.49 4.52
CA ASP A 68 -5.08 3.39 3.56
C ASP A 68 -3.85 3.34 2.66
N ARG A 69 -2.98 2.36 2.96
CA ARG A 69 -1.65 2.12 2.38
C ARG A 69 -0.64 3.20 2.79
N PHE A 70 0.52 2.74 3.22
CA PHE A 70 1.63 3.58 3.65
C PHE A 70 2.95 2.86 3.35
N TRP A 71 4.02 3.10 4.11
CA TRP A 71 5.35 2.51 3.85
C TRP A 71 5.35 1.00 3.58
N HIS A 72 4.63 0.22 4.37
CA HIS A 72 4.53 -1.24 4.17
C HIS A 72 4.07 -1.65 2.77
N SER A 73 3.20 -0.85 2.13
CA SER A 73 2.74 -1.12 0.77
C SER A 73 3.84 -0.84 -0.26
N THR A 74 4.61 0.23 -0.06
CA THR A 74 5.76 0.57 -0.90
C THR A 74 6.88 -0.47 -0.76
N ALA A 75 7.23 -0.86 0.47
CA ALA A 75 8.24 -1.88 0.74
C ALA A 75 7.83 -3.25 0.16
N ALA A 76 6.59 -3.69 0.40
CA ALA A 76 6.10 -4.95 -0.15
C ALA A 76 6.08 -4.96 -1.69
N TYR A 77 5.66 -3.86 -2.31
CA TYR A 77 5.70 -3.73 -3.77
C TYR A 77 7.14 -3.72 -4.31
N ALA A 78 8.06 -3.05 -3.63
CA ALA A 78 9.47 -3.02 -4.01
C ALA A 78 10.08 -4.42 -4.00
N ILE A 79 9.90 -5.16 -2.91
CA ILE A 79 10.31 -6.56 -2.80
C ILE A 79 9.66 -7.34 -3.95
N ALA A 80 8.34 -7.35 -4.05
CA ALA A 80 7.63 -8.17 -5.05
C ALA A 80 8.04 -7.88 -6.51
N THR A 81 8.51 -6.68 -6.83
CA THR A 81 8.92 -6.30 -8.19
C THR A 81 10.41 -6.47 -8.48
N GLU A 82 11.28 -6.44 -7.46
CA GLU A 82 12.73 -6.59 -7.65
C GLU A 82 13.19 -8.04 -7.63
N ILE A 83 12.63 -8.87 -6.74
CA ILE A 83 13.16 -10.22 -6.50
C ILE A 83 12.55 -11.32 -7.38
N GLY A 84 11.89 -10.94 -8.48
CA GLY A 84 11.20 -11.80 -9.44
C GLY A 84 11.43 -13.31 -9.24
N GLY A 85 10.54 -13.97 -8.48
CA GLY A 85 10.74 -15.37 -8.09
C GLY A 85 10.12 -15.75 -6.76
N GLY A 86 10.34 -17.00 -6.36
CA GLY A 86 9.75 -17.62 -5.16
C GLY A 86 10.35 -17.14 -3.84
N ILE A 87 9.82 -17.65 -2.72
CA ILE A 87 10.20 -17.30 -1.35
C ILE A 87 11.73 -17.31 -1.10
N HIS A 88 12.48 -18.16 -1.80
CA HIS A 88 13.93 -18.26 -1.69
C HIS A 88 14.69 -17.02 -2.19
N ASN A 89 14.05 -16.15 -2.97
CA ASN A 89 14.62 -14.88 -3.42
C ASN A 89 14.29 -13.71 -2.49
N LEU A 90 13.60 -13.96 -1.36
CA LEU A 90 13.36 -12.90 -0.38
C LEU A 90 14.69 -12.33 0.14
N PRO A 91 14.76 -10.99 0.31
CA PRO A 91 15.90 -10.37 0.96
C PRO A 91 16.16 -11.02 2.33
N ASP A 92 17.42 -10.98 2.77
CA ASP A 92 17.80 -11.46 4.10
C ASP A 92 16.89 -10.86 5.18
N PRO A 93 16.47 -11.60 6.22
CA PRO A 93 15.60 -11.07 7.28
C PRO A 93 16.10 -9.79 7.96
N HIS A 94 17.41 -9.50 7.90
CA HIS A 94 18.04 -8.29 8.43
C HIS A 94 18.32 -7.22 7.36
N HIS A 95 17.82 -7.42 6.13
CA HIS A 95 17.98 -6.46 5.05
C HIS A 95 17.20 -5.16 5.33
N ASP A 96 17.80 -4.02 5.01
CA ASP A 96 17.27 -2.68 5.31
C ASP A 96 15.89 -2.39 4.71
N VAL A 97 15.50 -3.13 3.68
CA VAL A 97 14.16 -3.05 3.06
C VAL A 97 13.03 -3.36 4.05
N TYR A 98 13.31 -4.14 5.10
CA TYR A 98 12.36 -4.46 6.16
C TYR A 98 12.35 -3.42 7.29
N HIS A 99 13.36 -2.56 7.35
CA HIS A 99 13.44 -1.52 8.36
C HIS A 99 12.47 -0.38 8.04
N TRP A 100 11.91 0.19 9.10
CA TRP A 100 11.14 1.42 9.00
C TRP A 100 12.11 2.58 8.77
N PRO A 101 11.85 3.53 7.86
CA PRO A 101 12.74 4.67 7.64
C PRO A 101 12.81 5.53 8.90
N ASP A 102 14.01 5.84 9.36
CA ASP A 102 14.23 6.60 10.61
C ASP A 102 13.64 8.02 10.58
N ASP A 103 13.45 8.57 9.38
CA ASP A 103 12.94 9.92 9.14
C ASP A 103 11.45 9.96 8.75
N LEU A 104 10.77 8.80 8.71
CA LEU A 104 9.36 8.70 8.39
C LEU A 104 8.52 8.48 9.64
N LEU A 105 7.44 9.26 9.79
CA LEU A 105 6.49 9.11 10.89
C LEU A 105 5.99 7.65 11.01
N LYS A 106 6.20 7.03 12.17
CA LYS A 106 5.79 5.65 12.44
C LYS A 106 4.33 5.59 12.95
N PRO A 107 3.47 4.73 12.39
CA PRO A 107 2.12 4.54 12.90
C PRO A 107 2.12 3.83 14.27
N ASP A 108 1.14 4.15 15.12
CA ASP A 108 0.94 3.49 16.41
C ASP A 108 0.45 2.04 16.26
N LEU A 109 -0.33 1.76 15.21
CA LEU A 109 -0.88 0.44 14.90
C LEU A 109 -0.87 0.19 13.40
N VAL A 110 -0.51 -1.04 13.02
CA VAL A 110 -0.55 -1.52 11.64
C VAL A 110 -1.52 -2.70 11.54
N ILE A 111 -2.49 -2.61 10.65
CA ILE A 111 -3.49 -3.67 10.43
C ILE A 111 -3.25 -4.30 9.04
N LEU A 112 -2.78 -5.54 9.03
CA LEU A 112 -2.67 -6.34 7.81
C LEU A 112 -3.99 -7.07 7.56
N LEU A 113 -4.66 -6.72 6.46
CA LEU A 113 -5.87 -7.41 6.01
C LEU A 113 -5.54 -8.48 4.98
N THR A 114 -5.69 -9.74 5.38
CA THR A 114 -5.59 -10.89 4.49
C THR A 114 -6.98 -11.36 4.08
N VAL A 115 -7.16 -11.71 2.81
CA VAL A 115 -8.34 -12.40 2.29
C VAL A 115 -7.87 -13.67 1.58
N SER A 116 -8.72 -14.70 1.51
CA SER A 116 -8.39 -15.88 0.70
C SER A 116 -8.30 -15.50 -0.77
N ASP A 117 -7.51 -16.26 -1.54
CA ASP A 117 -7.38 -16.04 -2.99
C ASP A 117 -8.70 -16.21 -3.73
N GLU A 118 -9.54 -17.15 -3.29
CA GLU A 118 -10.88 -17.37 -3.82
C GLU A 118 -11.76 -16.13 -3.67
N GLU A 119 -11.77 -15.52 -2.48
CA GLU A 119 -12.54 -14.32 -2.20
C GLU A 119 -11.95 -13.09 -2.92
N ARG A 120 -10.63 -13.04 -3.12
CA ARG A 120 -9.97 -12.03 -3.95
C ARG A 120 -10.44 -12.11 -5.41
N ILE A 121 -10.35 -13.30 -6.01
CA ILE A 121 -10.76 -13.56 -7.41
C ILE A 121 -12.24 -13.27 -7.60
N ARG A 122 -13.08 -13.73 -6.66
CA ARG A 122 -14.52 -13.45 -6.67
C ARG A 122 -14.77 -11.94 -6.72
N ARG A 123 -14.13 -11.16 -5.86
CA ARG A 123 -14.30 -9.70 -5.82
C ARG A 123 -13.81 -8.98 -7.07
N ILE A 124 -12.72 -9.44 -7.67
CA ILE A 124 -12.24 -8.90 -8.96
C ILE A 124 -13.30 -9.12 -10.03
N ARG A 125 -13.84 -10.35 -10.14
CA ARG A 125 -14.91 -10.69 -11.08
C ARG A 125 -16.20 -9.90 -10.83
N THR A 126 -16.59 -9.72 -9.57
CA THR A 126 -17.83 -9.00 -9.21
C THR A 126 -17.73 -7.49 -9.47
N ARG A 127 -16.54 -6.90 -9.49
CA ARG A 127 -16.38 -5.44 -9.68
C ARG A 127 -16.69 -4.96 -11.10
N GLY A 128 -16.71 -5.83 -12.12
CA GLY A 128 -17.01 -5.44 -13.52
C GLY A 128 -16.08 -4.39 -14.14
N LEU A 129 -15.10 -3.89 -13.38
CA LEU A 129 -14.09 -2.91 -13.75
C LEU A 129 -12.81 -3.68 -14.10
N GLN A 130 -12.12 -3.23 -15.15
CA GLN A 130 -10.81 -3.78 -15.51
C GLN A 130 -9.90 -3.85 -14.26
N GLU A 131 -9.23 -4.99 -14.06
CA GLU A 131 -8.18 -5.14 -13.04
C GLU A 131 -7.27 -3.92 -13.05
N THR A 132 -7.00 -3.37 -11.86
CA THR A 132 -6.06 -2.25 -11.79
C THR A 132 -4.70 -2.72 -12.30
N LYS A 133 -3.94 -1.82 -12.93
CA LYS A 133 -2.62 -2.17 -13.48
C LYS A 133 -1.69 -2.76 -12.41
N GLU A 134 -1.78 -2.26 -11.19
CA GLU A 134 -1.10 -2.79 -9.98
C GLU A 134 -1.53 -4.23 -9.68
N GLU A 135 -2.83 -4.55 -9.76
CA GLU A 135 -3.35 -5.91 -9.54
C GLU A 135 -2.89 -6.87 -10.64
N LYS A 136 -2.81 -6.44 -11.91
CA LYS A 136 -2.25 -7.25 -13.01
C LYS A 136 -0.76 -7.53 -12.83
N GLU A 137 0.01 -6.51 -12.44
CA GLU A 137 1.44 -6.64 -12.15
C GLU A 137 1.69 -7.59 -10.98
N LEU A 138 0.87 -7.52 -9.93
CA LEU A 138 0.96 -8.44 -8.78
C LEU A 138 0.46 -9.87 -9.11
N GLU A 139 -0.41 -10.04 -10.11
CA GLU A 139 -0.85 -11.35 -10.63
C GLU A 139 0.17 -12.05 -11.52
N ALA A 140 1.01 -11.30 -12.23
CA ALA A 140 2.15 -11.89 -12.91
C ALA A 140 3.13 -12.56 -11.91
N ASN A 141 3.20 -12.03 -10.67
CA ASN A 141 4.10 -12.52 -9.61
C ASN A 141 3.37 -13.44 -8.60
N ASN A 142 2.72 -14.50 -9.10
CA ASN A 142 1.91 -15.44 -8.30
C ASN A 142 2.66 -16.18 -7.17
N MET A 143 4.00 -16.15 -7.15
CA MET A 143 4.82 -16.90 -6.20
C MET A 143 4.85 -16.31 -4.78
N PHE A 144 4.51 -15.04 -4.58
CA PHE A 144 4.45 -14.40 -3.24
C PHE A 144 3.21 -14.79 -2.41
N ARG A 145 2.40 -15.73 -2.93
CA ARG A 145 1.06 -16.05 -2.41
C ARG A 145 1.00 -17.40 -1.70
N GLN A 146 2.05 -18.20 -1.80
CA GLN A 146 2.12 -19.48 -1.11
C GLN A 146 2.60 -19.24 0.33
N ARG A 147 1.77 -19.65 1.29
CA ARG A 147 2.14 -19.74 2.71
C ARG A 147 2.83 -21.08 2.97
#